data_AF-A0A812DRH1-F1
#
_entry.id   AF-A0A812DRH1-F1
#
_cell.length_a   1.000
_cell.length_b   1.000
_cell.length_c   1.000
_cell.angle_alpha   90.00
_cell.angle_beta   90.00
_cell.angle_gamma   90.00
#
_symmetry.space_group_name_H-M   'P 1'
#
loop_
_entity.id
_entity.type
_entity.pdbx_description
1 polymer ?
#
loop_
_entity_poly.entity_id
_entity_poly.type
_entity_poly.pdbx_seq_one_letter_code
_entity_poly.pdbx_strand_id
1 'polypeptide(L)'
;MLLSIEKELLDELDVEAILFKFTNFIHLFYVASSSSFLLFLYIFYTFSFFFSFFFHLLNSISFCLLQSLPQLVGRQTSTMLRACYRLRHFLRLKCRTCHIILLFVLLSGSQIWIWLRRQQQHQPVTVMDQDFGLEEPRHGRERMAVHIAGADAFNYQTRPINCNQIYRSDKAEIIRTSKIGTNSKFYRKIFLQEFKNCKSLLEKSKYILNVSQEEKTFPIAFSILLYKDFFQVERLLRAIYRPHNIYCLHTDAKSSRSLQDNIRRLTTCFDNVFVASKLEDVVYASYSRLQADFNCMVELLRSNVSWKYFINLPSQAYPLKTNAEIVKILKIYNGSNDIEGITGTRMLPERYQYSYHVVTSNNKRVIENTYRKKTPPPHNIQIVKGSAYGVFSRAFVQFVMTDGRVQDFKKWLEDTNSPDEYIWATLNHLKYNGHLNAPGGYRGDPEDKPWLATYATWKGDAPCHGKWVRSICVFGVGDVPSLLNKRQLFANKFYLDYQPAAIHFTLLFFSFFFLSLSLSLSLSLSLSLSG
;
A
#
# COMPACT_ATOMS: atom_id res chain seq x y z
N MET A 1 -48.14 -47.74 -6.12
CA MET A 1 -47.56 -46.47 -5.66
C MET A 1 -46.13 -46.26 -6.17
N LEU A 2 -45.17 -47.17 -5.95
CA LEU A 2 -43.80 -47.04 -6.49
C LEU A 2 -43.70 -47.11 -8.04
N LEU A 3 -44.54 -47.91 -8.70
CA LEU A 3 -44.63 -47.91 -10.19
C LEU A 3 -45.33 -46.66 -10.77
N SER A 4 -45.97 -45.84 -9.94
CA SER A 4 -46.57 -44.57 -10.36
C SER A 4 -45.55 -43.43 -10.31
N ILE A 5 -44.68 -43.45 -9.30
CA ILE A 5 -43.61 -42.46 -9.11
C ILE A 5 -42.47 -42.66 -10.12
N GLU A 6 -42.20 -43.92 -10.52
CA GLU A 6 -41.19 -44.22 -11.56
C GLU A 6 -41.63 -43.75 -12.96
N LYS A 7 -42.94 -43.65 -13.21
CA LYS A 7 -43.49 -43.17 -14.49
C LYS A 7 -43.52 -41.64 -14.58
N GLU A 8 -43.85 -40.95 -13.48
CA GLU A 8 -43.80 -39.47 -13.40
C GLU A 8 -42.37 -38.91 -13.48
N LEU A 9 -41.34 -39.63 -13.01
CA LEU A 9 -39.95 -39.14 -13.07
C LEU A 9 -39.28 -39.33 -14.44
N LEU A 10 -39.78 -40.26 -15.27
CA LEU A 10 -39.24 -40.58 -16.59
C LEU A 10 -39.91 -39.78 -17.71
N ASP A 11 -41.12 -39.25 -17.50
CA ASP A 11 -41.82 -38.40 -18.48
C ASP A 11 -41.35 -36.93 -18.49
N GLU A 12 -40.56 -36.48 -17.50
CA GLU A 12 -40.01 -35.10 -17.45
C GLU A 12 -38.59 -34.93 -18.03
N LEU A 13 -37.95 -36.00 -18.52
CA LEU A 13 -36.60 -35.93 -19.07
C LEU A 13 -36.59 -36.38 -20.54
N ASP A 14 -36.87 -35.43 -21.43
CA ASP A 14 -36.71 -35.60 -22.88
C ASP A 14 -35.21 -35.68 -23.24
N VAL A 15 -34.67 -36.91 -23.19
CA VAL A 15 -33.26 -37.23 -23.44
C VAL A 15 -32.88 -36.97 -24.90
N GLU A 16 -33.83 -37.02 -25.85
CA GLU A 16 -33.57 -36.71 -27.26
C GLU A 16 -33.38 -35.20 -27.48
N ALA A 17 -34.18 -34.35 -26.81
CA ALA A 17 -33.98 -32.90 -26.83
C ALA A 17 -32.61 -32.48 -26.24
N ILE A 18 -32.09 -33.24 -25.26
CA ILE A 18 -30.77 -33.00 -24.66
C ILE A 18 -29.64 -33.38 -25.62
N LEU A 19 -29.76 -34.51 -26.32
CA LEU A 19 -28.78 -34.94 -27.33
C LEU A 19 -28.77 -34.01 -28.54
N PHE A 20 -29.94 -33.54 -29.01
CA PHE A 20 -30.03 -32.57 -30.11
C PHE A 20 -29.39 -31.20 -29.76
N LYS A 21 -29.53 -30.75 -28.51
CA LYS A 21 -28.85 -29.54 -28.02
C LYS A 21 -27.34 -29.74 -27.87
N PHE A 22 -26.88 -30.95 -27.54
CA PHE A 22 -25.46 -31.27 -27.42
C PHE A 22 -24.74 -31.29 -28.77
N THR A 23 -25.40 -31.75 -29.84
CA THR A 23 -24.81 -31.77 -31.19
C THR A 23 -24.73 -30.37 -31.81
N ASN A 24 -25.74 -29.52 -31.58
CA ASN A 24 -25.70 -28.10 -31.96
C ASN A 24 -24.68 -27.28 -31.13
N PHE A 25 -24.45 -27.67 -29.87
CA PHE A 25 -23.43 -27.09 -28.99
C PHE A 25 -21.99 -27.31 -29.52
N ILE A 26 -21.70 -28.47 -30.11
CA ILE A 26 -20.38 -28.76 -30.72
C ILE A 26 -20.16 -27.91 -32.00
N HIS A 27 -21.21 -27.66 -32.78
CA HIS A 27 -21.12 -26.81 -33.96
C HIS A 27 -20.92 -25.32 -33.63
N LEU A 28 -21.55 -24.80 -32.56
CA LEU A 28 -21.32 -23.42 -32.10
C LEU A 28 -19.94 -23.22 -31.46
N PHE A 29 -19.36 -24.27 -30.87
CA PHE A 29 -18.02 -24.25 -30.29
C PHE A 29 -16.92 -24.02 -31.34
N TYR A 30 -17.16 -24.42 -32.59
CA TYR A 30 -16.20 -24.25 -33.69
C TYR A 30 -16.20 -22.85 -34.32
N VAL A 31 -17.26 -22.05 -34.09
CA VAL A 31 -17.44 -20.73 -34.74
C VAL A 31 -17.05 -19.56 -33.81
N ALA A 32 -17.01 -19.75 -32.50
CA ALA A 32 -16.77 -18.68 -31.52
C ALA A 32 -15.35 -18.69 -30.92
N SER A 33 -14.31 -18.54 -31.74
CA SER A 33 -12.93 -18.34 -31.28
C SER A 33 -12.50 -16.86 -31.34
N SER A 34 -13.11 -15.99 -30.52
CA SER A 34 -12.66 -14.59 -30.40
C SER A 34 -13.29 -13.81 -29.24
N SER A 35 -13.13 -14.25 -27.98
CA SER A 35 -13.06 -13.35 -26.80
C SER A 35 -12.95 -14.12 -25.48
N SER A 36 -11.83 -13.94 -24.77
CA SER A 36 -11.45 -14.74 -23.60
C SER A 36 -12.18 -14.40 -22.29
N PHE A 37 -13.11 -13.43 -22.27
CA PHE A 37 -13.75 -12.96 -21.03
C PHE A 37 -15.15 -13.54 -20.81
N LEU A 38 -15.94 -13.73 -21.87
CA LEU A 38 -17.25 -14.39 -21.80
C LEU A 38 -17.11 -15.90 -21.52
N LEU A 39 -16.05 -16.53 -22.03
CA LEU A 39 -15.72 -17.93 -21.77
C LEU A 39 -15.46 -18.19 -20.27
N PHE A 40 -14.80 -17.27 -19.57
CA PHE A 40 -14.49 -17.42 -18.15
C PHE A 40 -15.73 -17.26 -17.26
N LEU A 41 -16.57 -16.26 -17.53
CA LEU A 41 -17.83 -16.07 -16.82
C LEU A 41 -18.79 -17.23 -17.05
N TYR A 42 -18.90 -17.74 -18.28
CA TYR A 42 -19.81 -18.83 -18.60
C TYR A 42 -19.37 -20.17 -18.00
N ILE A 43 -18.06 -20.48 -17.97
CA ILE A 43 -17.50 -21.66 -17.29
C ILE A 43 -17.72 -21.56 -15.78
N PHE A 44 -17.54 -20.38 -15.19
CA PHE A 44 -17.72 -20.18 -13.74
C PHE A 44 -19.19 -20.37 -13.31
N TYR A 45 -20.14 -19.82 -14.08
CA TYR A 45 -21.57 -19.98 -13.78
C TYR A 45 -22.07 -21.42 -13.99
N THR A 46 -21.58 -22.12 -15.02
CA THR A 46 -21.95 -23.53 -15.27
C THR A 46 -21.35 -24.47 -14.22
N PHE A 47 -20.13 -24.23 -13.74
CA PHE A 47 -19.54 -25.02 -12.64
C PHE A 47 -20.27 -24.80 -11.32
N SER A 48 -20.67 -23.57 -11.01
CA SER A 48 -21.39 -23.23 -9.77
C SER A 48 -22.79 -23.85 -9.75
N PHE A 49 -23.49 -23.87 -10.90
CA PHE A 49 -24.80 -24.51 -11.04
C PHE A 49 -24.72 -26.04 -10.86
N PHE A 50 -23.72 -26.69 -11.47
CA PHE A 50 -23.51 -28.13 -11.32
C PHE A 50 -23.15 -28.52 -9.87
N PHE A 51 -22.34 -27.72 -9.19
CA PHE A 51 -21.95 -28.00 -7.80
C PHE A 51 -23.13 -27.83 -6.84
N SER A 52 -23.98 -26.81 -7.04
CA SER A 52 -25.18 -26.59 -6.25
C SER A 52 -26.22 -27.70 -6.47
N PHE A 53 -26.40 -28.16 -7.71
CA PHE A 53 -27.28 -29.29 -8.03
C PHE A 53 -26.79 -30.61 -7.39
N PHE A 54 -25.48 -30.88 -7.42
CA PHE A 54 -24.90 -32.08 -6.81
C PHE A 54 -24.99 -32.06 -5.27
N PHE A 55 -24.85 -30.88 -4.66
CA PHE A 55 -24.98 -30.70 -3.22
C PHE A 55 -26.43 -30.85 -2.74
N HIS A 56 -27.41 -30.36 -3.51
CA HIS A 56 -28.83 -30.60 -3.24
C HIS A 56 -29.20 -32.08 -3.40
N LEU A 57 -28.66 -32.76 -4.42
CA LEU A 57 -28.90 -34.20 -4.61
C LEU A 57 -28.34 -35.05 -3.46
N LEU A 58 -27.15 -34.73 -2.95
CA LEU A 58 -26.52 -35.41 -1.80
C LEU A 58 -27.25 -35.15 -0.48
N ASN A 59 -27.77 -33.94 -0.27
CA ASN A 59 -28.56 -33.61 0.92
C ASN A 59 -29.94 -34.28 0.89
N SER A 60 -30.60 -34.36 -0.26
CA SER A 60 -31.88 -35.08 -0.40
C SER A 60 -31.73 -36.59 -0.17
N ILE A 61 -30.59 -37.18 -0.56
CA ILE A 61 -30.28 -38.60 -0.28
C ILE A 61 -29.98 -38.82 1.22
N SER A 62 -29.28 -37.89 1.87
CA SER A 62 -28.99 -37.98 3.31
C SER A 62 -30.24 -37.80 4.17
N PHE A 63 -31.16 -36.91 3.78
CA PHE A 63 -32.43 -36.69 4.48
C PHE A 63 -33.36 -37.92 4.43
N CYS A 64 -33.34 -38.63 3.30
CA CYS A 64 -34.12 -39.86 3.09
C CYS A 64 -33.59 -41.04 3.95
N LEU A 65 -32.27 -41.10 4.19
CA LEU A 65 -31.61 -42.11 5.03
C LEU A 65 -31.76 -41.86 6.54
N LEU A 66 -31.98 -40.61 6.96
CA LEU A 66 -32.06 -40.23 8.39
C LEU A 66 -33.48 -40.30 8.98
N GLN A 67 -34.54 -40.25 8.16
CA GLN A 67 -35.94 -40.32 8.65
C GLN A 67 -36.52 -41.74 8.80
N SER A 68 -35.78 -42.79 8.45
CA SER A 68 -36.26 -44.19 8.48
C SER A 68 -35.65 -45.06 9.60
N LEU A 69 -35.03 -44.44 10.61
CA LEU A 69 -34.39 -45.10 11.76
C LEU A 69 -34.93 -44.55 13.09
N PRO A 70 -36.24 -44.69 13.40
CA PRO A 70 -36.58 -45.68 14.43
C PRO A 70 -38.03 -46.15 14.34
N GLN A 71 -38.28 -47.31 13.75
CA GLN A 71 -39.38 -48.24 14.08
C GLN A 71 -39.39 -49.34 13.03
N LEU A 72 -38.88 -50.52 13.39
CA LEU A 72 -39.31 -51.85 12.91
C LEU A 72 -38.29 -52.89 13.38
N VAL A 73 -38.49 -53.34 14.62
CA VAL A 73 -38.07 -54.68 15.05
C VAL A 73 -39.08 -55.66 14.46
N GLY A 74 -38.61 -56.61 13.64
CA GLY A 74 -39.38 -57.81 13.31
C GLY A 74 -39.72 -58.04 11.82
N ARG A 75 -39.08 -59.06 11.23
CA ARG A 75 -39.49 -59.86 10.06
C ARG A 75 -40.01 -59.13 8.79
N GLN A 76 -39.18 -58.28 8.17
CA GLN A 76 -39.14 -58.13 6.69
C GLN A 76 -37.74 -57.66 6.23
N THR A 77 -36.71 -58.49 6.42
CA THR A 77 -35.31 -58.11 6.11
C THR A 77 -34.83 -58.51 4.71
N SER A 78 -35.62 -59.19 3.86
CA SER A 78 -35.13 -59.68 2.56
C SER A 78 -35.37 -58.74 1.37
N THR A 79 -36.34 -57.82 1.44
CA THR A 79 -36.72 -56.96 0.29
C THR A 79 -35.94 -55.64 0.28
N MET A 80 -35.71 -55.05 1.45
CA MET A 80 -34.95 -53.81 1.60
C MET A 80 -33.45 -54.02 1.35
N LEU A 81 -32.90 -55.18 1.74
CA LEU A 81 -31.51 -55.54 1.44
C LEU A 81 -31.26 -55.69 -0.08
N ARG A 82 -32.25 -56.19 -0.83
CA ARG A 82 -32.16 -56.31 -2.31
C ARG A 82 -32.24 -54.94 -3.00
N ALA A 83 -33.02 -53.99 -2.46
CA ALA A 83 -33.05 -52.62 -2.96
C ALA A 83 -31.73 -51.88 -2.71
N CYS A 84 -31.14 -52.01 -1.51
CA CYS A 84 -29.82 -51.47 -1.22
C CYS A 84 -28.70 -52.13 -2.05
N TYR A 85 -28.77 -53.44 -2.33
CA TYR A 85 -27.78 -54.11 -3.18
C TYR A 85 -27.89 -53.68 -4.65
N ARG A 86 -29.11 -53.47 -5.17
CA ARG A 86 -29.34 -52.94 -6.53
C ARG A 86 -28.90 -51.49 -6.65
N LEU A 87 -29.15 -50.66 -5.64
CA LEU A 87 -28.68 -49.26 -5.61
C LEU A 87 -27.16 -49.19 -5.51
N ARG A 88 -26.52 -50.07 -4.72
CA ARG A 88 -25.05 -50.19 -4.63
C ARG A 88 -24.42 -50.70 -5.93
N HIS A 89 -25.11 -51.57 -6.67
CA HIS A 89 -24.67 -52.04 -8.00
C HIS A 89 -24.83 -50.94 -9.08
N PHE A 90 -25.93 -50.19 -9.03
CA PHE A 90 -26.18 -49.05 -9.92
C PHE A 90 -25.18 -47.90 -9.68
N LEU A 91 -24.85 -47.62 -8.42
CA LEU A 91 -23.80 -46.67 -8.03
C LEU A 91 -22.38 -47.17 -8.40
N ARG A 92 -22.13 -48.48 -8.40
CA ARG A 92 -20.86 -49.07 -8.89
C ARG A 92 -20.70 -48.98 -10.41
N LEU A 93 -21.78 -49.05 -11.18
CA LEU A 93 -21.74 -48.99 -12.66
C LEU A 93 -21.48 -47.58 -13.21
N LYS A 94 -21.91 -46.51 -12.55
CA LYS A 94 -21.53 -45.13 -12.90
C LYS A 94 -20.18 -44.69 -12.33
N CYS A 95 -19.56 -45.48 -11.45
CA CYS A 95 -18.26 -45.18 -10.85
C CYS A 95 -17.07 -45.42 -11.80
N ARG A 96 -17.25 -46.11 -12.94
CA ARG A 96 -16.20 -46.15 -13.98
C ARG A 96 -16.07 -44.80 -14.71
N THR A 97 -17.17 -44.11 -14.98
CA THR A 97 -17.15 -42.78 -15.61
C THR A 97 -16.64 -41.71 -14.64
N CYS A 98 -17.00 -41.79 -13.35
CA CYS A 98 -16.41 -40.91 -12.33
C CYS A 98 -14.91 -41.20 -12.10
N HIS A 99 -14.46 -42.46 -12.13
CA HIS A 99 -13.03 -42.75 -12.08
C HIS A 99 -12.29 -42.27 -13.34
N ILE A 100 -12.91 -42.33 -14.52
CA ILE A 100 -12.34 -41.79 -15.77
C ILE A 100 -12.29 -40.26 -15.72
N ILE A 101 -13.32 -39.59 -15.23
CA ILE A 101 -13.32 -38.12 -15.06
C ILE A 101 -12.33 -37.70 -13.98
N LEU A 102 -12.24 -38.44 -12.86
CA LEU A 102 -11.24 -38.18 -11.83
C LEU A 102 -9.82 -38.47 -12.35
N LEU A 103 -9.62 -39.51 -13.17
CA LEU A 103 -8.37 -39.77 -13.88
C LEU A 103 -8.06 -38.67 -14.88
N PHE A 104 -9.04 -38.14 -15.61
CA PHE A 104 -8.85 -37.01 -16.53
C PHE A 104 -8.53 -35.72 -15.77
N VAL A 105 -9.16 -35.47 -14.63
CA VAL A 105 -8.89 -34.32 -13.75
C VAL A 105 -7.54 -34.44 -13.05
N LEU A 106 -7.14 -35.65 -12.64
CA LEU A 106 -5.82 -35.93 -12.06
C LEU A 106 -4.72 -35.94 -13.13
N LEU A 107 -5.01 -36.38 -14.35
CA LEU A 107 -4.10 -36.30 -15.50
C LEU A 107 -3.98 -34.87 -16.02
N SER A 108 -5.06 -34.08 -16.07
CA SER A 108 -4.97 -32.65 -16.40
C SER A 108 -4.30 -31.84 -15.30
N GLY A 109 -4.56 -32.20 -14.03
CA GLY A 109 -3.89 -31.63 -12.87
C GLY A 109 -2.40 -31.97 -12.83
N SER A 110 -2.01 -33.18 -13.21
CA SER A 110 -0.59 -33.58 -13.30
C SER A 110 0.10 -32.95 -14.51
N GLN A 111 -0.58 -32.72 -15.64
CA GLN A 111 -0.02 -31.95 -16.76
C GLN A 111 0.14 -30.46 -16.41
N ILE A 112 -0.79 -29.87 -15.64
CA ILE A 112 -0.66 -28.51 -15.10
C ILE A 112 0.47 -28.45 -14.06
N TRP A 113 0.65 -29.48 -13.23
CA TRP A 113 1.75 -29.55 -12.26
C TRP A 113 3.11 -29.81 -12.91
N ILE A 114 3.17 -30.61 -13.99
CA ILE A 114 4.37 -30.80 -14.83
C ILE A 114 4.67 -29.53 -15.63
N TRP A 115 3.66 -28.80 -16.09
CA TRP A 115 3.82 -27.51 -16.75
C TRP A 115 4.30 -26.42 -15.75
N LEU A 116 3.74 -26.37 -14.54
CA LEU A 116 4.20 -25.50 -13.44
C LEU A 116 5.61 -25.90 -12.95
N ARG A 117 5.95 -27.20 -12.90
CA ARG A 117 7.32 -27.67 -12.63
C ARG A 117 8.29 -27.36 -13.77
N ARG A 118 7.85 -27.40 -15.03
CA ARG A 118 8.65 -26.95 -16.19
C ARG A 118 8.85 -25.44 -16.21
N GLN A 119 7.91 -24.66 -15.65
CA GLN A 119 8.10 -23.23 -15.36
C GLN A 119 9.00 -22.98 -14.12
N GLN A 120 9.13 -23.96 -13.21
CA GLN A 120 10.04 -23.92 -12.05
C GLN A 120 11.41 -24.60 -12.26
N GLN A 121 11.64 -25.28 -13.39
CA GLN A 121 12.94 -25.82 -13.79
C GLN A 121 13.59 -24.94 -14.87
N HIS A 122 13.88 -23.70 -14.52
CA HIS A 122 15.20 -23.17 -14.83
C HIS A 122 16.03 -23.30 -13.57
N GLN A 123 16.82 -24.37 -13.49
CA GLN A 123 17.85 -24.46 -12.46
C GLN A 123 18.82 -23.28 -12.58
N PRO A 124 19.42 -22.88 -11.43
CA PRO A 124 20.46 -21.88 -11.41
C PRO A 124 21.64 -22.44 -12.19
N VAL A 125 22.06 -21.73 -13.24
CA VAL A 125 23.44 -21.87 -13.70
C VAL A 125 24.29 -21.34 -12.55
N THR A 126 25.01 -22.24 -11.90
CA THR A 126 26.21 -21.91 -11.13
C THR A 126 27.16 -21.19 -12.06
N VAL A 127 27.03 -19.87 -12.14
CA VAL A 127 28.09 -19.01 -12.64
C VAL A 127 29.08 -18.92 -11.50
N MET A 128 30.28 -19.43 -11.77
CA MET A 128 31.45 -19.28 -10.93
C MET A 128 31.54 -17.87 -10.34
N ASP A 129 31.88 -17.81 -9.06
CA ASP A 129 32.44 -16.63 -8.40
C ASP A 129 33.45 -15.96 -9.34
N GLN A 130 33.05 -14.82 -9.90
CA GLN A 130 33.99 -13.77 -10.24
C GLN A 130 33.64 -12.59 -9.35
N ASP A 131 34.54 -12.38 -8.40
CA ASP A 131 34.61 -11.31 -7.42
C ASP A 131 33.96 -10.00 -7.91
N PHE A 132 32.72 -9.75 -7.47
CA PHE A 132 32.26 -8.38 -7.35
C PHE A 132 32.83 -7.82 -6.05
N GLY A 133 34.07 -7.32 -6.15
CA GLY A 133 34.72 -6.55 -5.10
C GLY A 133 33.81 -5.44 -4.62
N LEU A 134 33.22 -5.65 -3.45
CA LEU A 134 32.54 -4.62 -2.67
C LEU A 134 33.61 -3.72 -2.07
N GLU A 135 34.02 -2.67 -2.80
CA GLU A 135 34.69 -1.54 -2.15
C GLU A 135 33.70 -0.88 -1.19
N GLU A 136 34.07 -0.83 0.09
CA GLU A 136 33.42 -0.01 1.11
C GLU A 136 33.21 1.43 0.62
N PRO A 137 32.11 2.11 1.00
CA PRO A 137 31.91 3.50 0.62
C PRO A 137 32.84 4.41 1.42
N ARG A 138 34.06 4.62 0.91
CA ARG A 138 34.84 5.82 1.26
C ARG A 138 34.21 7.02 0.57
N HIS A 139 34.00 8.08 1.34
CA HIS A 139 33.56 9.38 0.85
C HIS A 139 34.39 9.84 -0.36
N GLY A 140 33.74 10.26 -1.45
CA GLY A 140 34.46 10.85 -2.58
C GLY A 140 33.56 11.25 -3.74
N ARG A 141 33.50 12.56 -4.01
CA ARG A 141 32.67 13.24 -5.01
C ARG A 141 33.07 13.00 -6.48
N GLU A 142 33.94 12.03 -6.81
CA GLU A 142 34.70 12.10 -8.08
C GLU A 142 34.59 10.92 -9.06
N ARG A 143 33.93 9.79 -8.76
CA ARG A 143 33.83 8.68 -9.74
C ARG A 143 32.64 8.74 -10.71
N MET A 144 31.77 9.74 -10.65
CA MET A 144 30.58 9.79 -11.52
C MET A 144 30.82 10.45 -12.89
N ALA A 145 32.03 10.96 -13.15
CA ALA A 145 32.37 11.67 -14.38
C ALA A 145 33.01 10.79 -15.48
N VAL A 146 33.32 9.51 -15.22
CA VAL A 146 34.25 8.73 -16.09
C VAL A 146 33.61 7.51 -16.77
N HIS A 147 32.29 7.31 -16.73
CA HIS A 147 31.69 6.09 -17.31
C HIS A 147 30.68 6.22 -18.45
N ILE A 148 30.52 7.39 -19.07
CA ILE A 148 29.96 7.43 -20.44
C ILE A 148 30.61 8.58 -21.22
N ALA A 149 31.75 8.30 -21.83
CA ALA A 149 32.36 9.18 -22.82
C ALA A 149 31.59 9.05 -24.15
N GLY A 150 31.12 10.18 -24.69
CA GLY A 150 30.81 10.38 -26.12
C GLY A 150 29.63 9.59 -26.71
N ALA A 151 28.68 10.29 -27.34
CA ALA A 151 27.57 9.78 -28.15
C ALA A 151 26.48 8.91 -27.44
N ASP A 152 26.84 7.93 -26.61
CA ASP A 152 25.87 7.01 -25.98
C ASP A 152 25.05 7.66 -24.85
N ALA A 153 25.64 8.61 -24.12
CA ALA A 153 24.92 9.44 -23.14
C ALA A 153 23.85 10.32 -23.81
N PHE A 154 24.08 10.70 -25.07
CA PHE A 154 23.14 11.50 -25.86
C PHE A 154 21.95 10.64 -26.30
N ASN A 155 22.19 9.40 -26.75
CA ASN A 155 21.13 8.45 -27.11
C ASN A 155 20.26 7.99 -25.92
N TYR A 156 20.81 7.93 -24.70
CA TYR A 156 20.03 7.63 -23.49
C TYR A 156 19.08 8.77 -23.07
N GLN A 157 19.39 10.02 -23.44
CA GLN A 157 18.58 11.21 -23.11
C GLN A 157 17.52 11.55 -24.15
N THR A 158 17.65 11.07 -25.39
CA THR A 158 16.76 11.43 -26.51
C THR A 158 15.49 10.59 -26.60
N ARG A 159 15.51 9.35 -26.08
CA ARG A 159 14.30 8.51 -26.02
C ARG A 159 13.50 8.81 -24.73
N PRO A 160 12.25 9.30 -24.82
CA PRO A 160 11.37 9.49 -23.67
C PRO A 160 11.24 8.21 -22.87
N ILE A 161 11.13 8.32 -21.55
CA ILE A 161 10.95 7.14 -20.72
C ILE A 161 9.58 6.52 -20.94
N ASN A 162 9.55 5.22 -21.23
CA ASN A 162 8.32 4.47 -21.46
C ASN A 162 7.73 4.02 -20.12
N CYS A 163 6.86 4.86 -19.56
CA CYS A 163 6.16 4.60 -18.29
C CYS A 163 5.39 3.27 -18.30
N ASN A 164 4.78 2.90 -19.44
CA ASN A 164 3.99 1.67 -19.56
C ASN A 164 4.86 0.41 -19.51
N GLN A 165 6.05 0.46 -20.11
CA GLN A 165 7.03 -0.64 -20.00
C GLN A 165 7.51 -0.80 -18.55
N ILE A 166 7.78 0.30 -17.84
CA ILE A 166 8.12 0.24 -16.42
C ILE A 166 6.97 -0.34 -15.62
N TYR A 167 5.73 0.13 -15.82
CA TYR A 167 4.54 -0.40 -15.14
C TYR A 167 4.36 -1.91 -15.35
N ARG A 168 4.67 -2.41 -16.55
CA ARG A 168 4.65 -3.85 -16.90
C ARG A 168 5.89 -4.62 -16.44
N SER A 169 6.75 -4.00 -15.63
CA SER A 169 8.00 -4.59 -15.13
C SER A 169 8.97 -5.02 -16.24
N ASP A 170 9.03 -4.27 -17.35
CA ASP A 170 9.98 -4.51 -18.43
C ASP A 170 11.42 -4.28 -17.92
N LYS A 171 12.21 -5.36 -17.89
CA LYS A 171 13.57 -5.34 -17.33
C LYS A 171 14.49 -4.40 -18.10
N ALA A 172 14.39 -4.35 -19.42
CA ALA A 172 15.27 -3.53 -20.25
C ALA A 172 15.02 -2.04 -19.99
N GLU A 173 13.75 -1.62 -19.94
CA GLU A 173 13.37 -0.24 -19.67
C GLU A 173 13.67 0.17 -18.23
N ILE A 174 13.50 -0.72 -17.24
CA ILE A 174 13.89 -0.47 -15.85
C ILE A 174 15.41 -0.26 -15.74
N ILE A 175 16.21 -1.16 -16.31
CA ILE A 175 17.68 -1.05 -16.31
C ILE A 175 18.10 0.24 -17.01
N ARG A 176 17.54 0.52 -18.19
CA ARG A 176 17.82 1.74 -18.95
C ARG A 176 17.51 3.00 -18.13
N THR A 177 16.33 3.04 -17.53
CA THR A 177 15.83 4.19 -16.76
C THR A 177 16.58 4.37 -15.45
N SER A 178 16.99 3.28 -14.78
CA SER A 178 17.82 3.34 -13.57
C SER A 178 19.20 3.97 -13.82
N LYS A 179 19.69 3.88 -15.07
CA LYS A 179 20.94 4.49 -15.53
C LYS A 179 20.77 5.94 -15.99
N ILE A 180 19.53 6.43 -16.17
CA ILE A 180 19.31 7.85 -16.48
C ILE A 180 19.82 8.64 -15.30
N GLY A 181 20.98 9.27 -15.53
CA GLY A 181 21.79 9.87 -14.50
C GLY A 181 21.02 10.93 -13.73
N THR A 182 21.46 11.15 -12.50
CA THR A 182 21.04 12.26 -11.65
C THR A 182 21.66 13.55 -12.15
N ASN A 183 21.43 13.97 -13.42
CA ASN A 183 21.78 15.33 -13.88
C ASN A 183 20.87 16.39 -13.21
N SER A 184 20.60 16.16 -11.93
CA SER A 184 20.08 17.04 -10.91
C SER A 184 20.82 18.37 -10.96
N LYS A 185 22.13 18.45 -11.25
CA LYS A 185 22.80 19.75 -11.34
C LYS A 185 22.21 20.62 -12.46
N PHE A 186 21.94 20.06 -13.63
CA PHE A 186 21.28 20.76 -14.73
C PHE A 186 19.82 21.10 -14.40
N TYR A 187 19.03 20.11 -13.96
CA TYR A 187 17.62 20.33 -13.59
C TYR A 187 17.46 21.36 -12.46
N ARG A 188 18.30 21.29 -11.43
CA ARG A 188 18.32 22.22 -10.29
C ARG A 188 18.72 23.62 -10.74
N LYS A 189 19.71 23.74 -11.62
CA LYS A 189 20.13 25.03 -12.19
C LYS A 189 18.99 25.66 -12.98
N ILE A 190 18.34 24.90 -13.86
CA ILE A 190 17.17 25.37 -14.61
C ILE A 190 16.04 25.76 -13.67
N PHE A 191 15.66 24.88 -12.75
CA PHE A 191 14.57 25.17 -11.81
C PHE A 191 14.83 26.44 -11.01
N LEU A 192 16.04 26.65 -10.50
CA LEU A 192 16.39 27.90 -9.79
C LEU A 192 16.38 29.12 -10.73
N GLN A 193 16.78 28.96 -11.99
CA GLN A 193 16.68 30.01 -13.01
C GLN A 193 15.23 30.32 -13.38
N GLU A 194 14.32 29.35 -13.30
CA GLU A 194 12.89 29.52 -13.57
C GLU A 194 12.10 30.00 -12.35
N PHE A 195 12.57 29.66 -11.15
CA PHE A 195 12.08 30.15 -9.87
C PHE A 195 12.54 31.61 -9.62
N LYS A 196 12.17 32.51 -10.54
CA LYS A 196 12.39 33.97 -10.41
C LYS A 196 11.28 34.64 -9.62
N ASN A 197 10.04 34.19 -9.78
CA ASN A 197 8.87 34.70 -9.06
C ASN A 197 7.79 33.61 -8.92
N CYS A 198 6.80 33.87 -8.06
CA CYS A 198 5.74 32.91 -7.75
C CYS A 198 4.85 32.58 -8.95
N LYS A 199 4.58 33.55 -9.83
CA LYS A 199 3.81 33.31 -11.07
C LYS A 199 4.48 32.24 -11.94
N SER A 200 5.78 32.41 -12.20
CA SER A 200 6.60 31.46 -12.96
C SER A 200 6.65 30.09 -12.26
N LEU A 201 6.75 30.04 -10.93
CA LEU A 201 6.67 28.77 -10.19
C LEU A 201 5.35 28.05 -10.46
N LEU A 202 4.22 28.73 -10.25
CA LEU A 202 2.89 28.14 -10.34
C LEU A 202 2.58 27.68 -11.78
N GLU A 203 2.88 28.50 -12.78
CA GLU A 203 2.64 28.20 -14.20
C GLU A 203 3.54 27.08 -14.72
N LYS A 204 4.85 27.13 -14.44
CA LYS A 204 5.82 26.19 -15.01
C LYS A 204 5.93 24.89 -14.24
N SER A 205 5.77 24.93 -12.92
CA SER A 205 5.95 23.74 -12.08
C SER A 205 4.73 22.83 -12.10
N LYS A 206 3.61 23.26 -12.71
CA LYS A 206 2.37 22.48 -12.87
C LYS A 206 1.74 22.06 -11.54
N TYR A 207 1.62 23.01 -10.61
CA TYR A 207 0.84 22.79 -9.38
C TYR A 207 -0.63 22.54 -9.74
N ILE A 208 -1.28 21.61 -9.03
CA ILE A 208 -2.66 21.21 -9.30
C ILE A 208 -3.59 22.17 -8.56
N LEU A 209 -4.21 23.09 -9.32
CA LEU A 209 -5.15 24.09 -8.80
C LEU A 209 -6.62 23.69 -9.02
N ASN A 210 -6.89 22.97 -10.10
CA ASN A 210 -8.23 22.49 -10.43
C ASN A 210 -8.51 21.19 -9.68
N VAL A 211 -9.56 21.19 -8.86
CA VAL A 211 -9.91 20.09 -7.95
C VAL A 211 -11.42 19.83 -7.98
N SER A 212 -11.80 18.60 -7.69
CA SER A 212 -13.21 18.23 -7.58
C SER A 212 -13.89 18.94 -6.40
N GLN A 213 -15.22 19.10 -6.47
CA GLN A 213 -16.00 19.62 -5.35
C GLN A 213 -15.87 18.72 -4.12
N GLU A 214 -15.74 17.41 -4.34
CA GLU A 214 -15.53 16.43 -3.28
C GLU A 214 -14.27 16.77 -2.45
N GLU A 215 -13.15 17.03 -3.12
CA GLU A 215 -11.89 17.42 -2.47
C GLU A 215 -12.03 18.77 -1.73
N LYS A 216 -12.63 19.79 -2.37
CA LYS A 216 -12.79 21.13 -1.77
C LYS A 216 -13.50 21.11 -0.41
N THR A 217 -14.48 20.22 -0.25
CA THR A 217 -15.26 20.07 0.99
C THR A 217 -14.57 19.21 2.05
N PHE A 218 -13.40 18.64 1.74
CA PHE A 218 -12.64 17.77 2.64
C PHE A 218 -11.16 18.18 2.75
N PRO A 219 -10.84 19.34 3.36
CA PRO A 219 -9.46 19.77 3.49
C PRO A 219 -8.61 18.85 4.37
N ILE A 220 -7.35 18.70 4.01
CA ILE A 220 -6.34 17.91 4.72
C ILE A 220 -5.21 18.83 5.16
N ALA A 221 -4.71 18.63 6.39
CA ALA A 221 -3.54 19.28 6.91
C ALA A 221 -2.30 18.37 6.79
N PHE A 222 -1.18 18.93 6.35
CA PHE A 222 0.09 18.23 6.25
C PHE A 222 1.17 18.89 7.11
N SER A 223 1.96 18.08 7.81
CA SER A 223 3.26 18.49 8.38
C SER A 223 4.36 17.86 7.53
N ILE A 224 5.32 18.66 7.08
CA ILE A 224 6.50 18.17 6.34
C ILE A 224 7.76 18.53 7.12
N LEU A 225 8.44 17.52 7.65
CA LEU A 225 9.74 17.68 8.29
C LEU A 225 10.87 17.55 7.26
N LEU A 226 11.74 18.55 7.18
CA LEU A 226 12.80 18.63 6.18
C LEU A 226 14.12 19.19 6.72
N TYR A 227 15.25 18.74 6.15
CA TYR A 227 16.58 19.14 6.66
C TYR A 227 17.72 19.30 5.62
N LYS A 228 17.58 18.82 4.36
CA LYS A 228 18.74 18.77 3.43
C LYS A 228 18.52 19.20 1.97
N ASP A 229 17.33 19.05 1.40
CA ASP A 229 17.16 19.19 -0.05
C ASP A 229 15.88 19.94 -0.41
N PHE A 230 16.05 21.17 -0.88
CA PHE A 230 14.98 22.04 -1.34
C PHE A 230 14.14 21.41 -2.46
N PHE A 231 14.78 20.78 -3.45
CA PHE A 231 14.08 20.25 -4.63
C PHE A 231 13.31 18.98 -4.30
N GLN A 232 13.78 18.20 -3.34
CA GLN A 232 13.02 17.08 -2.81
C GLN A 232 11.72 17.58 -2.16
N VAL A 233 11.81 18.63 -1.33
CA VAL A 233 10.65 19.22 -0.66
C VAL A 233 9.67 19.80 -1.68
N GLU A 234 10.16 20.58 -2.64
CA GLU A 234 9.32 21.16 -3.69
C GLU A 234 8.58 20.06 -4.47
N ARG A 235 9.28 18.97 -4.83
CA ARG A 235 8.65 17.85 -5.54
C ARG A 235 7.60 17.13 -4.73
N LEU A 236 7.80 16.97 -3.42
CA LEU A 236 6.80 16.39 -2.52
C LEU A 236 5.60 17.35 -2.42
N LEU A 237 5.86 18.62 -2.11
CA LEU A 237 4.83 19.65 -1.97
C LEU A 237 3.97 19.71 -3.23
N ARG A 238 4.58 19.80 -4.41
CA ARG A 238 3.86 19.78 -5.69
C ARG A 238 2.95 18.57 -5.86
N ALA A 239 3.40 17.38 -5.44
CA ALA A 239 2.62 16.15 -5.58
C ALA A 239 1.33 16.18 -4.75
N ILE A 240 1.43 16.71 -3.53
CA ILE A 240 0.34 16.70 -2.54
C ILE A 240 -0.44 18.02 -2.47
N TYR A 241 0.07 19.09 -3.09
CA TYR A 241 -0.49 20.44 -2.99
C TYR A 241 -1.88 20.50 -3.59
N ARG A 242 -2.81 21.11 -2.85
CA ARG A 242 -4.13 21.55 -3.30
C ARG A 242 -4.47 22.88 -2.62
N PRO A 243 -5.20 23.79 -3.29
CA PRO A 243 -5.47 25.13 -2.75
C PRO A 243 -6.36 25.13 -1.50
N HIS A 244 -7.18 24.09 -1.28
CA HIS A 244 -8.07 24.00 -0.12
C HIS A 244 -7.42 23.32 1.10
N ASN A 245 -6.35 22.54 0.90
CA ASN A 245 -5.58 21.90 1.97
C ASN A 245 -4.71 22.92 2.70
N ILE A 246 -3.98 22.50 3.74
CA ILE A 246 -3.03 23.36 4.45
C ILE A 246 -1.73 22.62 4.79
N TYR A 247 -0.60 23.33 4.73
CA TYR A 247 0.74 22.74 4.80
C TYR A 247 1.63 23.50 5.78
N CYS A 248 2.09 22.81 6.81
CA CYS A 248 3.13 23.31 7.71
C CYS A 248 4.48 22.67 7.35
N LEU A 249 5.48 23.50 7.06
CA LEU A 249 6.84 23.07 6.79
C LEU A 249 7.69 23.30 8.04
N HIS A 250 8.19 22.23 8.65
CA HIS A 250 9.19 22.32 9.70
C HIS A 250 10.58 22.12 9.10
N THR A 251 11.34 23.20 8.94
CA THR A 251 12.74 23.13 8.52
C THR A 251 13.61 22.96 9.76
N ASP A 252 14.41 21.89 9.82
CA ASP A 252 15.34 21.66 10.92
C ASP A 252 16.22 22.90 11.14
N ALA A 253 16.29 23.40 12.38
CA ALA A 253 16.96 24.66 12.72
C ALA A 253 18.45 24.66 12.35
N LYS A 254 19.11 23.48 12.32
CA LYS A 254 20.51 23.35 11.89
C LYS A 254 20.71 23.26 10.38
N SER A 255 19.62 23.31 9.59
CA SER A 255 19.71 23.35 8.13
C SER A 255 20.47 24.58 7.66
N SER A 256 21.15 24.48 6.51
CA SER A 256 21.88 25.62 5.96
C SER A 256 20.97 26.83 5.75
N ARG A 257 21.52 28.04 5.93
CA ARG A 257 20.76 29.29 5.74
C ARG A 257 20.15 29.38 4.34
N SER A 258 20.90 28.95 3.32
CA SER A 258 20.39 28.87 1.95
C SER A 258 19.16 27.96 1.82
N LEU A 259 19.10 26.83 2.52
CA LEU A 259 17.89 25.98 2.50
C LEU A 259 16.72 26.69 3.18
N GLN A 260 16.94 27.27 4.35
CA GLN A 260 15.89 27.99 5.09
C GLN A 260 15.31 29.17 4.28
N ASP A 261 16.17 29.97 3.66
CA ASP A 261 15.77 31.13 2.85
C ASP A 261 14.97 30.69 1.61
N ASN A 262 15.41 29.63 0.94
CA ASN A 262 14.71 29.09 -0.22
C ASN A 262 13.33 28.52 0.16
N ILE A 263 13.21 27.85 1.32
CA ILE A 263 11.92 27.35 1.80
C ILE A 263 10.98 28.51 2.16
N ARG A 264 11.47 29.55 2.85
CA ARG A 264 10.66 30.76 3.13
C ARG A 264 10.17 31.43 1.84
N ARG A 265 11.04 31.53 0.83
CA ARG A 265 10.67 32.08 -0.49
C ARG A 265 9.68 31.19 -1.24
N LEU A 266 9.74 29.88 -1.06
CA LEU A 266 8.75 28.96 -1.62
C LEU A 266 7.38 29.17 -0.97
N THR A 267 7.31 29.32 0.36
CA THR A 267 6.04 29.49 1.07
C THR A 267 5.35 30.81 0.74
N THR A 268 6.09 31.87 0.40
CA THR A 268 5.46 33.14 -0.05
C THR A 268 4.66 33.03 -1.35
N CYS A 269 4.75 31.90 -2.06
CA CYS A 269 4.00 31.66 -3.28
C CYS A 269 2.63 31.01 -3.06
N PHE A 270 2.27 30.69 -1.81
CA PHE A 270 1.03 29.99 -1.49
C PHE A 270 0.42 30.54 -0.19
N ASP A 271 -0.87 30.82 -0.20
CA ASP A 271 -1.56 31.35 0.99
C ASP A 271 -1.75 30.29 2.09
N ASN A 272 -1.72 29.01 1.70
CA ASN A 272 -2.00 27.86 2.56
C ASN A 272 -0.76 27.00 2.86
N VAL A 273 0.45 27.51 2.59
CA VAL A 273 1.73 26.87 2.93
C VAL A 273 2.53 27.83 3.79
N PHE A 274 2.97 27.38 4.97
CA PHE A 274 3.75 28.20 5.88
C PHE A 274 4.88 27.41 6.53
N VAL A 275 5.90 28.13 7.00
CA VAL A 275 6.98 27.57 7.83
C VAL A 275 6.55 27.66 9.28
N ALA A 276 6.73 26.59 10.06
CA ALA A 276 6.46 26.61 11.50
C ALA A 276 7.23 27.77 12.17
N SER A 277 6.54 28.53 13.02
CA SER A 277 7.13 29.66 13.74
C SER A 277 8.25 29.24 14.69
N LYS A 278 8.12 28.06 15.29
CA LYS A 278 9.13 27.45 16.15
C LYS A 278 9.80 26.27 15.44
N LEU A 279 11.09 26.44 15.16
CA LEU A 279 11.94 25.42 14.53
C LEU A 279 12.84 24.76 15.57
N GLU A 280 12.82 23.43 15.60
CA GLU A 280 13.65 22.61 16.49
C GLU A 280 14.97 22.19 15.79
N ASP A 281 16.06 22.11 16.54
CA ASP A 281 17.28 21.37 16.12
C ASP A 281 17.02 19.88 16.33
N VAL A 282 16.68 19.18 15.24
CA VAL A 282 16.15 17.81 15.33
C VAL A 282 17.29 16.82 15.47
N VAL A 283 17.48 16.27 16.67
CA VAL A 283 18.44 15.20 16.95
C VAL A 283 17.78 13.84 16.73
N TYR A 284 18.44 12.97 15.95
CA TYR A 284 17.93 11.63 15.63
C TYR A 284 17.59 10.85 16.90
N ALA A 285 16.42 10.21 16.90
CA ALA A 285 15.86 9.44 18.02
C ALA A 285 15.59 10.24 19.32
N SER A 286 15.73 11.57 19.32
CA SER A 286 15.39 12.40 20.47
C SER A 286 13.97 12.96 20.39
N TYR A 287 13.47 13.48 21.51
CA TYR A 287 12.18 14.17 21.61
C TYR A 287 12.02 15.37 20.66
N SER A 288 13.11 16.03 20.24
CA SER A 288 13.06 17.16 19.29
C SER A 288 12.37 16.81 17.96
N ARG A 289 12.43 15.54 17.54
CA ARG A 289 11.70 15.04 16.36
C ARG A 289 10.19 15.12 16.56
N LEU A 290 9.69 14.74 17.73
CA LEU A 290 8.28 14.87 18.10
C LEU A 290 7.86 16.34 18.24
N GLN A 291 8.72 17.13 18.90
CA GLN A 291 8.46 18.54 19.11
C GLN A 291 8.24 19.30 17.79
N ALA A 292 8.98 18.93 16.74
CA ALA A 292 8.77 19.48 15.41
C ALA A 292 7.34 19.24 14.85
N ASP A 293 6.79 18.04 15.04
CA ASP A 293 5.39 17.76 14.65
C ASP A 293 4.40 18.49 15.54
N PHE A 294 4.63 18.58 16.86
CA PHE A 294 3.77 19.34 17.77
C PHE A 294 3.72 20.83 17.41
N ASN A 295 4.84 21.44 17.05
CA ASN A 295 4.88 22.84 16.63
C ASN A 295 3.94 23.07 15.43
N CYS A 296 3.99 22.18 14.43
CA CYS A 296 3.05 22.23 13.31
C CYS A 296 1.60 21.97 13.73
N MET A 297 1.34 20.99 14.62
CA MET A 297 -0.03 20.70 15.09
C MET A 297 -0.68 21.90 15.78
N VAL A 298 0.06 22.64 16.63
CA VAL A 298 -0.44 23.86 17.29
C VAL A 298 -0.91 24.89 16.26
N GLU A 299 -0.08 25.18 15.27
CA GLU A 299 -0.39 26.23 14.29
C GLU A 299 -1.51 25.80 13.34
N LEU A 300 -1.52 24.52 12.94
CA LEU A 300 -2.59 23.97 12.10
C LEU A 300 -3.95 23.97 12.82
N LEU A 301 -4.00 23.69 14.13
CA LEU A 301 -5.24 23.79 14.92
C LEU A 301 -5.77 25.22 15.01
N ARG A 302 -4.88 26.23 14.99
CA ARG A 302 -5.23 27.66 15.00
C ARG A 302 -5.62 28.22 13.63
N SER A 303 -5.35 27.49 12.56
CA SER A 303 -5.72 27.92 11.21
C SER A 303 -7.22 27.99 11.01
N ASN A 304 -7.66 28.97 10.19
CA ASN A 304 -9.04 29.11 9.73
C ASN A 304 -9.47 27.99 8.76
N VAL A 305 -8.54 27.17 8.26
CA VAL A 305 -8.88 26.03 7.41
C VAL A 305 -9.50 24.93 8.27
N SER A 306 -10.73 24.55 7.93
CA SER A 306 -11.52 23.52 8.62
C SER A 306 -11.14 22.08 8.21
N TRP A 307 -9.83 21.80 8.20
CA TRP A 307 -9.27 20.51 7.83
C TRP A 307 -9.76 19.37 8.71
N LYS A 308 -9.84 18.17 8.12
CA LYS A 308 -10.46 16.98 8.72
C LYS A 308 -9.44 16.01 9.32
N TYR A 309 -8.32 15.86 8.64
CA TYR A 309 -7.21 15.00 9.03
C TYR A 309 -5.88 15.71 8.92
N PHE A 310 -4.97 15.33 9.81
CA PHE A 310 -3.56 15.70 9.80
C PHE A 310 -2.73 14.49 9.35
N ILE A 311 -1.74 14.72 8.49
CA ILE A 311 -0.79 13.71 8.01
C ILE A 311 0.62 14.26 8.14
N ASN A 312 1.48 13.59 8.90
CA ASN A 312 2.88 13.99 9.03
C ASN A 312 3.78 13.18 8.08
N LEU A 313 4.71 13.87 7.43
CA LEU A 313 5.59 13.30 6.41
C LEU A 313 7.03 13.74 6.62
N PRO A 314 8.02 12.86 6.41
CA PRO A 314 9.37 13.31 6.13
C PRO A 314 9.43 13.81 4.68
N SER A 315 10.36 14.71 4.37
CA SER A 315 10.57 15.17 2.98
C SER A 315 10.96 14.06 1.98
N GLN A 316 11.30 12.88 2.48
CA GLN A 316 11.73 11.71 1.71
C GLN A 316 10.58 10.73 1.41
N ALA A 317 9.39 10.99 1.96
CA ALA A 317 8.20 10.25 1.58
C ALA A 317 7.65 10.75 0.24
N TYR A 318 6.84 9.92 -0.40
CA TYR A 318 6.15 10.29 -1.64
C TYR A 318 4.76 9.65 -1.70
N PRO A 319 3.73 10.34 -2.23
CA PRO A 319 2.38 9.79 -2.33
C PRO A 319 2.30 8.59 -3.27
N LEU A 320 1.51 7.60 -2.86
CA LEU A 320 1.06 6.44 -3.63
C LEU A 320 -0.44 6.48 -3.95
N LYS A 321 -1.11 7.57 -3.58
CA LYS A 321 -2.51 7.88 -3.90
C LYS A 321 -2.63 9.36 -4.27
N THR A 322 -3.56 9.67 -5.17
CA THR A 322 -3.97 11.05 -5.44
C THR A 322 -4.65 11.69 -4.24
N ASN A 323 -4.72 13.03 -4.21
CA ASN A 323 -5.50 13.72 -3.20
C ASN A 323 -6.98 13.27 -3.20
N ALA A 324 -7.58 13.05 -4.38
CA ALA A 324 -8.96 12.56 -4.48
C ALA A 324 -9.14 11.16 -3.88
N GLU A 325 -8.20 10.23 -4.14
CA GLU A 325 -8.21 8.90 -3.50
C GLU A 325 -8.00 8.98 -1.99
N ILE A 326 -7.06 9.83 -1.54
CA ILE A 326 -6.84 10.07 -0.11
C ILE A 326 -8.13 10.59 0.53
N VAL A 327 -8.79 11.61 -0.04
CA VAL A 327 -10.08 12.13 0.45
C VAL A 327 -11.13 11.01 0.57
N LYS A 328 -11.28 10.16 -0.45
CA LYS A 328 -12.22 9.03 -0.41
C LYS A 328 -11.90 8.05 0.72
N ILE A 329 -10.62 7.70 0.89
CA ILE A 329 -10.17 6.79 1.97
C ILE A 329 -10.43 7.43 3.34
N LEU A 330 -10.11 8.70 3.52
CA LEU A 330 -10.29 9.41 4.79
C LEU A 330 -11.76 9.62 5.17
N LYS A 331 -12.65 9.73 4.18
CA LYS A 331 -14.09 9.70 4.40
C LYS A 331 -14.56 8.34 4.92
N ILE A 332 -14.02 7.24 4.38
CA ILE A 332 -14.30 5.88 4.89
C ILE A 332 -13.82 5.73 6.34
N TYR A 333 -12.68 6.33 6.69
CA TYR A 333 -12.18 6.31 8.08
C TYR A 333 -13.14 6.99 9.07
N ASN A 334 -13.96 7.94 8.62
CA ASN A 334 -15.06 8.54 9.39
C ASN A 334 -14.68 8.96 10.83
N GLY A 335 -13.55 9.67 10.97
CA GLY A 335 -13.01 10.13 12.25
C GLY A 335 -12.04 9.16 12.94
N SER A 336 -11.86 7.95 12.41
CA SER A 336 -10.88 6.97 12.91
C SER A 336 -9.46 7.33 12.48
N ASN A 337 -8.48 7.08 13.34
CA ASN A 337 -7.07 7.30 13.00
C ASN A 337 -6.47 6.07 12.29
N ASP A 338 -5.42 6.29 11.50
CA ASP A 338 -4.59 5.22 10.97
C ASP A 338 -3.14 5.36 11.44
N ILE A 339 -2.88 4.70 12.57
CA ILE A 339 -1.61 4.68 13.30
C ILE A 339 -1.21 3.23 13.50
N GLU A 340 0.06 2.89 13.27
CA GLU A 340 0.58 1.52 13.45
C GLU A 340 0.51 1.08 14.91
N GLY A 341 0.24 -0.20 15.14
CA GLY A 341 0.25 -0.85 16.45
C GLY A 341 1.20 -2.04 16.47
N ILE A 342 2.10 -2.08 17.45
CA ILE A 342 3.07 -3.15 17.64
C ILE A 342 3.17 -3.43 19.14
N THR A 343 3.17 -4.71 19.49
CA THR A 343 3.37 -5.25 20.84
C THR A 343 4.39 -6.41 20.83
N GLY A 344 4.49 -7.16 21.92
CA GLY A 344 5.37 -8.33 22.02
C GLY A 344 6.87 -7.99 21.97
N THR A 345 7.66 -8.84 21.32
CA THR A 345 9.13 -8.76 21.31
C THR A 345 9.68 -7.52 20.59
N ARG A 346 8.87 -6.90 19.73
CA ARG A 346 9.26 -5.72 18.94
C ARG A 346 9.12 -4.40 19.70
N MET A 347 8.68 -4.43 20.98
CA MET A 347 8.45 -3.25 21.81
C MET A 347 9.72 -2.47 22.17
N LEU A 348 10.89 -3.12 22.21
CA LEU A 348 12.18 -2.51 22.58
C LEU A 348 12.12 -1.75 23.93
N PRO A 349 11.80 -2.43 25.04
CA PRO A 349 11.59 -1.81 26.35
C PRO A 349 12.76 -0.96 26.83
N GLU A 350 13.98 -1.28 26.43
CA GLU A 350 15.18 -0.53 26.80
C GLU A 350 15.10 0.94 26.38
N ARG A 351 14.36 1.25 25.30
CA ARG A 351 14.22 2.62 24.78
C ARG A 351 13.37 3.54 25.65
N TYR A 352 12.44 3.00 26.44
CA TYR A 352 11.50 3.78 27.25
C TYR A 352 11.55 3.46 28.74
N GLN A 353 12.23 2.39 29.15
CA GLN A 353 12.46 2.08 30.57
C GLN A 353 13.66 2.83 31.17
N TYR A 354 14.58 3.33 30.33
CA TYR A 354 15.75 4.10 30.75
C TYR A 354 15.71 5.52 30.18
N SER A 355 16.31 6.47 30.89
CA SER A 355 16.39 7.85 30.43
C SER A 355 17.60 8.10 29.54
N TYR A 356 17.41 8.98 28.56
CA TYR A 356 18.38 9.36 27.55
C TYR A 356 18.60 10.88 27.59
N HIS A 357 19.81 11.30 27.28
CA HIS A 357 20.15 12.71 27.17
C HIS A 357 20.87 12.97 25.86
N VAL A 358 20.75 14.20 25.35
CA VAL A 358 21.47 14.61 24.15
C VAL A 358 22.86 15.08 24.56
N VAL A 359 23.89 14.44 24.00
CA VAL A 359 25.28 14.86 24.14
C VAL A 359 25.87 15.26 22.81
N THR A 360 27.02 15.93 22.85
CA THR A 360 27.83 16.22 21.65
C THR A 360 28.99 15.25 21.59
N SER A 361 29.00 14.38 20.58
CA SER A 361 30.07 13.42 20.30
C SER A 361 30.55 13.59 18.86
N ASN A 362 31.86 13.74 18.65
CA ASN A 362 32.46 13.97 17.32
C ASN A 362 31.79 15.10 16.52
N ASN A 363 31.57 16.26 17.15
CA ASN A 363 30.86 17.42 16.59
C ASN A 363 29.43 17.10 16.08
N LYS A 364 28.81 16.03 16.59
CA LYS A 364 27.43 15.65 16.28
C LYS A 364 26.64 15.49 17.57
N ARG A 365 25.43 16.01 17.57
CA ARG A 365 24.47 15.77 18.66
C ARG A 365 23.89 14.37 18.50
N VAL A 366 23.99 13.56 19.54
CA VAL A 366 23.47 12.18 19.59
C VAL A 366 22.79 11.95 20.94
N ILE A 367 21.89 10.97 21.01
CA ILE A 367 21.31 10.55 22.28
C ILE A 367 22.18 9.47 22.92
N GLU A 368 22.35 9.54 24.24
CA GLU A 368 23.06 8.55 25.03
C GLU A 368 22.19 8.05 26.19
N ASN A 369 22.22 6.73 26.41
CA ASN A 369 21.52 6.09 27.51
C ASN A 369 22.24 6.45 28.82
N THR A 370 21.50 6.97 29.80
CA THR A 370 22.05 7.26 31.13
C THR A 370 22.11 6.01 32.02
N TYR A 371 21.46 4.92 31.59
CA TYR A 371 21.20 3.70 32.36
C TYR A 371 20.37 3.94 33.64
N ARG A 372 19.80 5.13 33.81
CA ARG A 372 18.87 5.42 34.92
C ARG A 372 17.48 4.97 34.55
N LYS A 373 16.89 4.12 35.38
CA LYS A 373 15.52 3.63 35.19
C LYS A 373 14.53 4.78 35.37
N LYS A 374 13.61 4.92 34.43
CA LYS A 374 12.52 5.90 34.47
C LYS A 374 11.43 5.46 35.44
N THR A 375 10.66 6.43 35.94
CA THR A 375 9.39 6.13 36.60
C THR A 375 8.42 5.48 35.59
N PRO A 376 7.43 4.70 36.05
CA PRO A 376 6.35 4.24 35.17
C PRO A 376 5.67 5.40 34.44
N PRO A 377 5.11 5.18 33.23
CA PRO A 377 4.33 6.20 32.55
C PRO A 377 3.20 6.72 33.47
N PRO A 378 2.91 8.04 33.46
CA PRO A 378 1.86 8.60 34.29
C PRO A 378 0.48 8.06 33.90
N HIS A 379 -0.50 8.21 34.80
CA HIS A 379 -1.91 7.87 34.55
C HIS A 379 -2.17 6.40 34.19
N ASN A 380 -1.27 5.48 34.59
CA ASN A 380 -1.33 4.06 34.24
C ASN A 380 -1.35 3.80 32.72
N ILE A 381 -0.72 4.69 31.94
CA ILE A 381 -0.58 4.53 30.50
C ILE A 381 0.32 3.33 30.20
N GLN A 382 -0.16 2.45 29.33
CA GLN A 382 0.56 1.28 28.87
C GLN A 382 1.16 1.55 27.49
N ILE A 383 2.47 1.39 27.37
CA ILE A 383 3.20 1.70 26.14
C ILE A 383 2.81 0.72 25.03
N VAL A 384 2.53 1.26 23.84
CA VAL A 384 2.40 0.53 22.57
C VAL A 384 3.38 1.15 21.59
N LYS A 385 4.10 0.31 20.83
CA LYS A 385 5.02 0.79 19.79
C LYS A 385 4.27 0.98 18.47
N GLY A 386 4.76 1.86 17.61
CA GLY A 386 4.35 2.00 16.23
C GLY A 386 5.37 2.78 15.41
N SER A 387 4.87 3.54 14.44
CA SER A 387 5.64 4.37 13.54
C SER A 387 5.57 5.85 13.95
N ALA A 388 6.59 6.61 13.57
CA ALA A 388 6.58 8.06 13.64
C ALA A 388 5.54 8.70 12.72
N TYR A 389 5.03 7.95 11.72
CA TYR A 389 4.13 8.47 10.67
C TYR A 389 2.74 7.87 10.76
N GLY A 390 1.72 8.71 10.58
CA GLY A 390 0.33 8.29 10.67
C GLY A 390 -0.65 9.25 9.99
N VAL A 391 -1.91 8.88 10.06
CA VAL A 391 -3.06 9.72 9.69
C VAL A 391 -3.90 9.94 10.94
N PHE A 392 -4.12 11.20 11.29
CA PHE A 392 -4.69 11.60 12.57
C PHE A 392 -5.95 12.42 12.33
N SER A 393 -7.07 12.04 12.93
CA SER A 393 -8.27 12.87 12.89
C SER A 393 -8.01 14.21 13.58
N ARG A 394 -8.68 15.29 13.15
CA ARG A 394 -8.55 16.59 13.82
C ARG A 394 -8.88 16.52 15.31
N ALA A 395 -9.89 15.73 15.68
CA ALA A 395 -10.26 15.51 17.07
C ALA A 395 -9.14 14.84 17.87
N PHE A 396 -8.44 13.86 17.29
CA PHE A 396 -7.28 13.24 17.93
C PHE A 396 -6.13 14.23 18.11
N VAL A 397 -5.83 15.05 17.10
CA VAL A 397 -4.80 16.10 17.23
C VAL A 397 -5.16 17.09 18.34
N GLN A 398 -6.42 17.55 18.40
CA GLN A 398 -6.89 18.42 19.48
C GLN A 398 -6.70 17.76 20.86
N PHE A 399 -7.09 16.49 21.00
CA PHE A 399 -6.90 15.70 22.22
C PHE A 399 -5.42 15.63 22.63
N VAL A 400 -4.52 15.31 21.70
CA VAL A 400 -3.07 15.25 21.98
C VAL A 400 -2.52 16.58 22.49
N MET A 401 -3.07 17.69 22.00
CA MET A 401 -2.58 19.03 22.33
C MET A 401 -3.22 19.64 23.59
N THR A 402 -4.32 19.07 24.11
CA THR A 402 -5.09 19.70 25.19
C THR A 402 -5.38 18.81 26.39
N ASP A 403 -5.42 17.49 26.25
CA ASP A 403 -5.69 16.60 27.39
C ASP A 403 -4.51 16.64 28.37
N GLY A 404 -4.80 16.88 29.65
CA GLY A 404 -3.79 17.02 30.70
C GLY A 404 -2.97 15.76 30.93
N ARG A 405 -3.59 14.57 30.81
CA ARG A 405 -2.90 13.29 30.96
C ARG A 405 -1.92 13.07 29.81
N VAL A 406 -2.28 13.53 28.61
CA VAL A 406 -1.39 13.50 27.46
C VAL A 406 -0.25 14.50 27.61
N GLN A 407 -0.47 15.68 28.22
CA GLN A 407 0.63 16.61 28.51
C GLN A 407 1.64 16.00 29.49
N ASP A 408 1.17 15.33 30.55
CA ASP A 408 2.06 14.63 31.48
C ASP A 408 2.82 13.50 30.80
N PHE A 409 2.17 12.75 29.90
CA PHE A 409 2.82 11.71 29.12
C PHE A 409 3.86 12.25 28.14
N LYS A 410 3.57 13.36 27.45
CA LYS A 410 4.53 14.06 26.58
C LYS A 410 5.77 14.47 27.36
N LYS A 411 5.60 15.03 28.57
CA LYS A 411 6.70 15.38 29.46
C LYS A 411 7.51 14.15 29.87
N TRP A 412 6.83 13.04 30.19
CA TRP A 412 7.49 11.78 30.49
C TRP A 412 8.32 11.22 29.32
N LEU A 413 7.99 11.57 28.06
CA LEU A 413 8.70 11.13 26.86
C LEU A 413 9.94 11.97 26.50
N GLU A 414 10.21 13.09 27.18
CA GLU A 414 11.28 14.04 26.81
C GLU A 414 12.69 13.42 26.82
N ASP A 415 12.92 12.47 27.71
CA ASP A 415 14.17 11.73 27.90
C ASP A 415 14.03 10.26 27.45
N THR A 416 13.13 9.96 26.51
CA THR A 416 12.94 8.63 25.92
C THR A 416 13.67 8.52 24.57
N ASN A 417 14.14 7.32 24.21
CA ASN A 417 14.73 7.06 22.89
C ASN A 417 13.65 6.71 21.85
N SER A 418 13.67 7.41 20.71
CA SER A 418 12.67 7.33 19.64
C SER A 418 11.23 7.46 20.16
N PRO A 419 10.89 8.51 20.92
CA PRO A 419 9.54 8.66 21.49
C PRO A 419 8.46 8.79 20.41
N ASP A 420 8.84 9.19 19.19
CA ASP A 420 8.01 9.21 17.99
C ASP A 420 7.49 7.84 17.58
N GLU A 421 8.20 6.76 17.93
CA GLU A 421 7.75 5.38 17.72
C GLU A 421 6.83 4.86 18.84
N TYR A 422 6.47 5.68 19.84
CA TYR A 422 5.66 5.23 20.98
C TYR A 422 4.42 6.09 21.19
N ILE A 423 4.53 7.42 21.11
CA ILE A 423 3.43 8.30 21.55
C ILE A 423 2.14 8.07 20.76
N TRP A 424 2.23 8.00 19.43
CA TRP A 424 1.06 7.89 18.56
C TRP A 424 0.31 6.59 18.80
N ALA A 425 1.06 5.47 18.79
CA ALA A 425 0.51 4.15 18.99
C ALA A 425 -0.07 3.98 20.39
N THR A 426 0.65 4.44 21.43
CA THR A 426 0.20 4.38 22.82
C THR A 426 -1.14 5.09 23.01
N LEU A 427 -1.26 6.32 22.50
CA LEU A 427 -2.50 7.09 22.65
C LEU A 427 -3.65 6.55 21.79
N ASN A 428 -3.36 5.94 20.64
CA ASN A 428 -4.39 5.45 19.71
C ASN A 428 -5.03 4.13 20.14
N HIS A 429 -4.31 3.24 20.84
CA HIS A 429 -4.77 1.87 21.10
C HIS A 429 -5.50 1.73 22.43
N LEU A 430 -6.83 1.76 22.35
CA LEU A 430 -7.76 1.78 23.47
C LEU A 430 -7.96 0.41 24.14
N LYS A 431 -7.47 -0.69 23.53
CA LYS A 431 -7.43 -2.00 24.21
C LYS A 431 -6.62 -1.91 25.51
N TYR A 432 -5.50 -1.20 25.49
CA TYR A 432 -4.62 -1.01 26.63
C TYR A 432 -4.88 0.31 27.36
N ASN A 433 -5.22 1.36 26.62
CA ASN A 433 -5.39 2.72 27.15
C ASN A 433 -6.83 3.23 27.05
N GLY A 434 -7.82 2.36 27.26
CA GLY A 434 -9.24 2.70 27.12
C GLY A 434 -9.68 3.88 27.99
N HIS A 435 -9.06 4.04 29.16
CA HIS A 435 -9.30 5.15 30.07
C HIS A 435 -8.98 6.53 29.44
N LEU A 436 -8.12 6.59 28.41
CA LEU A 436 -7.81 7.84 27.71
C LEU A 436 -8.96 8.36 26.86
N ASN A 437 -9.85 7.49 26.38
CA ASN A 437 -10.96 7.84 25.48
C ASN A 437 -10.50 8.66 24.26
N ALA A 438 -9.33 8.31 23.69
CA ALA A 438 -8.74 9.05 22.59
C ALA A 438 -9.66 9.06 21.34
N PRO A 439 -9.95 10.23 20.74
CA PRO A 439 -10.82 10.31 19.56
C PRO A 439 -10.27 9.51 18.38
N GLY A 440 -11.13 8.73 17.72
CA GLY A 440 -10.73 7.89 16.59
C GLY A 440 -9.82 6.71 16.96
N GLY A 441 -9.64 6.43 18.25
CA GLY A 441 -8.79 5.37 18.76
C GLY A 441 -9.27 3.96 18.38
N TYR A 442 -8.31 3.06 18.19
CA TYR A 442 -8.54 1.66 17.80
C TYR A 442 -8.74 0.78 19.04
N ARG A 443 -9.82 0.00 19.07
CA ARG A 443 -10.20 -0.86 20.22
C ARG A 443 -9.72 -2.32 20.10
N GLY A 444 -9.28 -2.75 18.92
CA GLY A 444 -8.79 -4.11 18.69
C GLY A 444 -7.36 -4.31 19.18
N ASP A 445 -6.80 -5.48 18.86
CA ASP A 445 -5.40 -5.78 19.13
C ASP A 445 -4.47 -4.94 18.24
N PRO A 446 -3.48 -4.20 18.78
CA PRO A 446 -2.53 -3.46 17.96
C PRO A 446 -1.87 -4.29 16.85
N GLU A 447 -1.57 -5.58 17.09
CA GLU A 447 -0.94 -6.46 16.09
C GLU A 447 -1.84 -6.74 14.88
N ASP A 448 -3.16 -6.72 15.07
CA ASP A 448 -4.14 -7.01 14.03
C ASP A 448 -4.52 -5.76 13.23
N LYS A 449 -4.13 -4.57 13.68
CA LYS A 449 -4.55 -3.31 13.07
C LYS A 449 -3.85 -3.11 11.71
N PRO A 450 -4.59 -3.00 10.59
CA PRO A 450 -3.99 -2.61 9.32
C PRO A 450 -3.36 -1.21 9.41
N TRP A 451 -2.19 -1.04 8.79
CA TRP A 451 -1.49 0.24 8.69
C TRP A 451 -1.36 0.66 7.22
N LEU A 452 -2.11 1.71 6.84
CA LEU A 452 -2.15 2.21 5.46
C LEU A 452 -1.52 3.60 5.32
N ALA A 453 -1.12 4.26 6.41
CA ALA A 453 -0.57 5.61 6.35
C ALA A 453 0.73 5.69 5.52
N THR A 454 1.69 4.79 5.74
CA THR A 454 2.98 4.82 5.05
C THR A 454 3.51 3.41 4.81
N TYR A 455 4.02 3.15 3.61
CA TYR A 455 4.74 1.94 3.27
C TYR A 455 6.24 2.18 3.43
N ALA A 456 6.91 1.32 4.19
CA ALA A 456 8.35 1.20 4.19
C ALA A 456 8.70 -0.28 4.17
N THR A 457 9.85 -0.63 3.58
CA THR A 457 10.36 -2.01 3.62
C THR A 457 11.72 -2.02 4.32
N TRP A 458 11.87 -2.96 5.23
CA TRP A 458 13.12 -3.18 5.96
C TRP A 458 13.91 -4.33 5.35
N LYS A 459 15.22 -4.32 5.59
CA LYS A 459 16.13 -5.33 5.08
C LYS A 459 15.73 -6.70 5.63
N GLY A 460 15.37 -7.61 4.74
CA GLY A 460 14.89 -8.96 5.07
C GLY A 460 13.38 -9.14 4.84
N ASP A 461 12.59 -8.08 4.85
CA ASP A 461 11.13 -8.17 4.72
C ASP A 461 10.68 -8.37 3.27
N ALA A 462 11.33 -7.65 2.34
CA ALA A 462 10.99 -7.71 0.92
C ALA A 462 12.20 -7.32 0.03
N PRO A 463 12.17 -7.67 -1.26
CA PRO A 463 13.14 -7.18 -2.23
C PRO A 463 13.18 -5.65 -2.29
N CYS A 464 14.37 -5.10 -2.49
CA CYS A 464 14.62 -3.69 -2.74
C CYS A 464 15.47 -3.58 -4.01
N HIS A 465 14.93 -2.94 -5.04
CA HIS A 465 15.62 -2.74 -6.33
C HIS A 465 16.38 -1.40 -6.38
N GLY A 466 16.28 -0.59 -5.32
CA GLY A 466 17.12 0.57 -5.07
C GLY A 466 18.32 0.23 -4.18
N LYS A 467 18.46 0.93 -3.05
CA LYS A 467 19.58 0.73 -2.11
C LYS A 467 19.14 0.73 -0.65
N TRP A 468 19.85 0.00 0.20
CA TRP A 468 19.61 0.00 1.65
C TRP A 468 20.35 1.15 2.33
N VAL A 469 19.64 1.91 3.17
CA VAL A 469 20.25 2.93 4.03
C VAL A 469 19.67 2.82 5.43
N ARG A 470 20.49 2.41 6.40
CA ARG A 470 20.07 2.10 7.78
C ARG A 470 18.91 1.09 7.79
N SER A 471 19.08 0.00 7.04
CA SER A 471 18.11 -1.09 6.91
C SER A 471 16.77 -0.73 6.27
N ILE A 472 16.54 0.50 5.83
CA ILE A 472 15.33 0.91 5.09
C ILE A 472 15.67 1.05 3.60
N CYS A 473 14.83 0.50 2.73
CA CYS A 473 15.00 0.65 1.28
C CYS A 473 14.80 2.11 0.86
N VAL A 474 15.77 2.64 0.12
CA VAL A 474 15.61 3.81 -0.73
C VAL A 474 15.14 3.30 -2.08
N PHE A 475 13.86 3.51 -2.40
CA PHE A 475 13.22 2.94 -3.58
C PHE A 475 13.85 3.45 -4.88
N GLY A 476 14.09 2.52 -5.80
CA GLY A 476 14.57 2.77 -7.15
C GLY A 476 13.48 2.58 -8.22
N VAL A 477 13.86 2.67 -9.49
CA VAL A 477 12.94 2.51 -10.64
C VAL A 477 12.33 1.11 -10.65
N GLY A 478 13.11 0.08 -10.30
CA GLY A 478 12.63 -1.31 -10.25
C GLY A 478 11.59 -1.56 -9.16
N ASP A 479 11.47 -0.68 -8.16
CA ASP A 479 10.47 -0.81 -7.10
C ASP A 479 9.11 -0.22 -7.49
N VAL A 480 9.06 0.65 -8.50
CA VAL A 480 7.85 1.38 -8.92
C VAL A 480 6.67 0.45 -9.19
N PRO A 481 6.79 -0.67 -9.94
CA PRO A 481 5.64 -1.52 -10.23
C PRO A 481 5.02 -2.13 -8.98
N SER A 482 5.85 -2.52 -8.01
CA SER A 482 5.38 -3.03 -6.71
C SER A 482 4.71 -1.91 -5.90
N LEU A 483 5.32 -0.71 -5.88
CA LEU A 483 4.81 0.44 -5.14
C LEU A 483 3.44 0.92 -5.63
N LEU A 484 3.20 0.91 -6.94
CA LEU A 484 1.90 1.33 -7.51
C LEU A 484 0.75 0.42 -7.09
N ASN A 485 1.04 -0.83 -6.72
CA ASN A 485 0.05 -1.80 -6.24
C ASN A 485 -0.12 -1.79 -4.71
N LYS A 486 0.63 -0.96 -3.98
CA LYS A 486 0.51 -0.85 -2.52
C LYS A 486 -0.75 -0.10 -2.13
N ARG A 487 -1.40 -0.56 -1.06
CA ARG A 487 -2.63 0.05 -0.53
C ARG A 487 -2.35 1.32 0.26
N GLN A 488 -1.12 1.51 0.72
CA GLN A 488 -0.71 2.65 1.52
C GLN A 488 -0.90 3.98 0.78
N LEU A 489 -1.04 5.05 1.56
CA LEU A 489 -1.18 6.42 1.07
C LEU A 489 0.16 7.00 0.60
N PHE A 490 1.24 6.68 1.32
CA PHE A 490 2.60 7.16 1.06
C PHE A 490 3.59 6.01 1.07
N ALA A 491 4.76 6.22 0.47
CA ALA A 491 5.92 5.34 0.58
C ALA A 491 7.14 6.10 1.09
N ASN A 492 7.93 5.45 1.94
CA ASN A 492 9.18 5.95 2.49
C ASN A 492 10.30 4.88 2.33
N LYS A 493 11.45 5.18 1.74
CA LYS A 493 11.97 6.52 1.37
C LYS A 493 12.45 6.61 -0.07
N PHE A 494 12.47 7.83 -0.59
CA PHE A 494 13.05 8.20 -1.89
C PHE A 494 14.11 9.27 -1.70
N TYR A 495 15.19 9.21 -2.48
CA TYR A 495 16.12 10.33 -2.59
C TYR A 495 16.18 10.85 -4.01
N LEU A 496 16.07 12.17 -4.16
CA LEU A 496 16.12 12.82 -5.45
C LEU A 496 17.50 12.70 -6.13
N ASP A 497 18.56 12.50 -5.34
CA ASP A 497 19.91 12.23 -5.82
C ASP A 497 20.17 10.74 -6.14
N TYR A 498 19.13 9.90 -6.10
CA TYR A 498 19.23 8.48 -6.39
C TYR A 498 18.04 8.01 -7.22
N GLN A 499 18.27 7.69 -8.49
CA GLN A 499 17.24 7.23 -9.43
C GLN A 499 15.95 8.10 -9.41
N PRO A 500 16.05 9.43 -9.66
CA PRO A 500 14.94 10.38 -9.54
C PRO A 500 13.73 10.06 -10.43
N ALA A 501 13.92 9.23 -11.45
CA ALA A 501 12.86 8.73 -12.29
C ALA A 501 11.81 7.94 -11.48
N ALA A 502 12.19 7.24 -10.41
CA ALA A 502 11.25 6.56 -9.51
C ALA A 502 10.22 7.52 -8.89
N ILE A 503 10.65 8.73 -8.52
CA ILE A 503 9.80 9.81 -8.02
C ILE A 503 8.94 10.38 -9.17
N HIS A 504 9.46 10.44 -10.39
CA HIS A 504 8.70 10.92 -11.55
C HIS A 504 7.56 9.98 -11.95
N PHE A 505 7.72 8.65 -11.86
CA PHE A 505 6.63 7.71 -12.20
C PHE A 505 5.49 7.73 -11.21
N THR A 506 5.80 7.84 -9.92
CA THR A 506 4.77 7.99 -8.89
C THR A 506 3.95 9.26 -9.15
N LEU A 507 4.52 10.35 -9.66
CA LEU A 507 3.74 11.51 -10.16
C LEU A 507 2.92 11.21 -11.43
N LEU A 508 3.55 10.63 -12.45
CA LEU A 508 2.96 10.50 -13.80
C LEU A 508 1.83 9.47 -13.89
N PHE A 509 1.86 8.42 -13.06
CA PHE A 509 0.77 7.44 -12.99
C PHE A 509 -0.56 8.13 -12.67
N PHE A 510 -0.55 9.12 -11.76
CA PHE A 510 -1.74 9.87 -11.40
C PHE A 510 -2.22 10.84 -12.49
N SER A 511 -1.33 11.38 -13.32
CA SER A 511 -1.73 12.26 -14.43
C SER A 511 -2.28 11.48 -15.64
N PHE A 512 -1.72 10.31 -15.95
CA PHE A 512 -2.11 9.53 -17.14
C PHE A 512 -3.35 8.64 -16.92
N PHE A 513 -3.59 8.15 -15.71
CA PHE A 513 -4.82 7.38 -15.44
C PHE A 513 -6.07 8.24 -15.60
N PHE A 514 -6.02 9.52 -15.21
CA PHE A 514 -7.13 10.45 -15.42
C PHE A 514 -7.37 10.77 -16.90
N LEU A 515 -6.32 10.93 -17.71
CA LEU A 515 -6.46 11.18 -19.16
C LEU A 515 -7.00 9.95 -19.92
N SER A 516 -6.55 8.75 -19.57
CA SER A 516 -7.05 7.52 -20.20
C SER A 516 -8.48 7.18 -19.79
N LEU A 517 -8.86 7.41 -18.52
CA LEU A 517 -10.25 7.26 -18.09
C LEU A 517 -11.14 8.34 -18.72
N SER A 518 -10.71 9.60 -18.78
CA SER A 518 -11.50 10.67 -19.40
C SER A 518 -11.70 10.44 -20.90
N LEU A 519 -10.70 9.94 -21.62
CA LEU A 519 -10.86 9.55 -23.03
C LEU A 519 -11.80 8.36 -23.20
N SER A 520 -11.72 7.35 -22.32
CA SER A 520 -12.62 6.19 -22.39
C SER A 520 -14.08 6.52 -22.04
N LEU A 521 -14.31 7.45 -21.10
CA LEU A 521 -15.64 7.98 -20.78
C LEU A 521 -16.17 8.90 -21.87
N SER A 522 -15.32 9.76 -22.48
CA SER A 522 -15.76 10.60 -23.59
C SER A 522 -16.11 9.78 -24.83
N LEU A 523 -15.37 8.70 -25.12
CA LEU A 523 -15.70 7.81 -26.25
C LEU A 523 -17.00 7.02 -26.01
N SER A 524 -17.24 6.56 -24.78
CA SER A 524 -18.46 5.82 -24.45
C SER A 524 -19.70 6.71 -24.42
N LEU A 525 -19.60 7.96 -23.94
CA LEU A 525 -20.68 8.94 -24.04
C LEU A 525 -20.96 9.35 -25.49
N SER A 526 -19.93 9.55 -26.33
CA SER A 526 -20.13 9.86 -27.74
C SER A 526 -20.79 8.73 -28.53
N LEU A 527 -20.50 7.46 -28.19
CA LEU A 527 -21.12 6.29 -28.82
C LEU A 527 -22.56 6.05 -28.35
N SER A 528 -22.91 6.47 -27.12
CA SER A 528 -24.29 6.37 -26.60
C SER A 528 -25.24 7.46 -27.11
N LEU A 529 -24.71 8.60 -27.55
CA LEU A 529 -25.48 9.72 -28.10
C LEU A 529 -25.61 9.66 -29.64
N SER A 530 -24.93 8.71 -30.28
CA SER A 530 -24.98 8.47 -31.73
C SER A 530 -25.68 7.15 -32.09
N GLY A 531 -26.44 6.56 -31.16
CA GLY A 531 -27.16 5.30 -31.32
C GLY A 531 -28.66 5.50 -31.36
#